data_AF-A0A9W4J7Z5-F1
#
_entry.id   AF-A0A9W4J7Z5-F1
#
_cell.length_a   1.000
_cell.length_b   1.000
_cell.length_c   1.000
_cell.angle_alpha   90.00
_cell.angle_beta   90.00
_cell.angle_gamma   90.00
#
_symmetry.space_group_name_H-M   'P 1'
#
loop_
_entity.id
_entity.type
_entity.pdbx_description
1 polymer ?
#
loop_
_entity_poly.entity_id
_entity_poly.type
_entity_poly.pdbx_seq_one_letter_code
_entity_poly.pdbx_strand_id
1 'polypeptide(L)'
;MADILTQLQTCLDQLATQFYATLGYLTTYHDNAPTTPPAHVADAVPALAKITKNSSSPPVPAAIANKAGGAAAVAGNASPPAAHPQQPGAAPAAIGEDPNLPPAPDSPRTFASRQRELARDLIIKEQQIEYLISVLPGISMSEAEQEGRIRELEVELRGVEIERVGKVRELRKLRARLENVLGAVSTGIHGDADARD
;
A
#
# COMPACT_ATOMS: atom_id res chain seq x y z
N MET A 1 3.19 8.01 16.90
CA MET A 1 2.74 7.56 15.57
C MET A 1 1.87 8.66 14.95
N ALA A 2 2.45 9.86 14.77
CA ALA A 2 1.75 11.05 14.25
C ALA A 2 1.66 11.09 12.71
N ASP A 3 2.11 10.02 12.06
CA ASP A 3 2.31 9.95 10.62
C ASP A 3 1.01 9.72 9.83
N ILE A 4 -0.06 9.26 10.50
CA ILE A 4 -1.35 8.96 9.84
C ILE A 4 -2.03 10.22 9.29
N LEU A 5 -1.95 11.34 10.03
CA LEU A 5 -2.49 12.62 9.57
C LEU A 5 -1.70 13.16 8.35
N THR A 6 -0.38 13.06 8.40
CA THR A 6 0.51 13.43 7.28
C THR A 6 0.27 12.52 6.07
N GLN A 7 0.03 11.23 6.29
CA GLN A 7 -0.32 10.27 5.26
C GLN A 7 -1.66 10.60 4.61
N LEU A 8 -2.67 10.99 5.40
CA LEU A 8 -3.97 11.43 4.88
C LEU A 8 -3.83 12.67 4.01
N GLN A 9 -3.05 13.66 4.46
CA GLN A 9 -2.73 14.85 3.65
C GLN A 9 -2.09 14.46 2.31
N THR A 10 -1.09 13.57 2.35
CA THR A 10 -0.42 13.07 1.14
C THR A 10 -1.39 12.33 0.21
N CYS A 11 -2.32 11.53 0.76
CA CYS A 11 -3.32 10.82 -0.04
C CYS A 11 -4.31 11.78 -0.69
N LEU A 12 -4.72 12.84 0.00
CA LEU A 12 -5.61 13.86 -0.55
C LEU A 12 -4.93 14.64 -1.68
N ASP A 13 -3.66 15.03 -1.49
CA ASP A 13 -2.88 15.71 -2.53
C ASP A 13 -2.68 14.83 -3.78
N GLN A 14 -2.42 13.54 -3.59
CA GLN A 14 -2.35 12.56 -4.67
C GLN A 14 -3.69 12.42 -5.41
N LEU A 15 -4.81 12.38 -4.67
CA LEU A 15 -6.14 12.27 -5.24
C LEU A 15 -6.47 13.52 -6.08
N ALA A 16 -6.19 14.73 -5.58
CA ALA A 16 -6.38 15.97 -6.33
C ALA A 16 -5.55 15.99 -7.63
N THR A 17 -4.29 15.53 -7.56
CA THR A 17 -3.42 15.37 -8.73
C THR A 17 -4.01 14.39 -9.74
N GLN A 18 -4.53 13.26 -9.27
CA GLN A 18 -5.20 12.28 -10.12
C GLN A 18 -6.48 12.84 -10.75
N PHE A 19 -7.30 13.63 -10.03
CA PHE A 19 -8.46 14.29 -10.64
C PHE A 19 -8.06 15.22 -11.78
N TYR A 20 -7.01 16.03 -11.60
CA TYR A 20 -6.54 16.89 -12.67
C TYR A 20 -6.00 16.07 -13.86
N ALA A 21 -5.20 15.04 -13.61
CA ALA A 21 -4.64 14.19 -14.65
C ALA A 21 -5.72 13.40 -15.42
N THR A 22 -6.75 12.92 -14.72
CA THR A 22 -7.88 12.19 -15.34
C THR A 22 -8.73 13.12 -16.21
N LEU A 23 -9.08 14.31 -15.73
CA LEU A 23 -9.80 15.31 -16.53
C LEU A 23 -8.96 15.77 -17.73
N GLY A 24 -7.66 15.97 -17.53
CA GLY A 24 -6.71 16.30 -18.60
C GLY A 24 -6.70 15.21 -19.68
N TYR A 25 -6.50 13.95 -19.28
CA TYR A 25 -6.49 12.81 -20.20
C TYR A 25 -7.82 12.65 -20.95
N LEU A 26 -8.96 12.77 -20.27
CA LEU A 26 -10.27 12.70 -20.91
C LEU A 26 -10.46 13.83 -21.92
N THR A 27 -9.97 15.04 -21.62
CA THR A 27 -10.10 16.19 -22.51
C THR A 27 -9.16 16.10 -23.71
N THR A 28 -7.93 15.60 -23.55
CA THR A 28 -6.95 15.58 -24.64
C THR A 28 -7.04 14.37 -25.56
N TYR A 29 -7.50 13.22 -25.06
CA TYR A 29 -7.48 11.95 -25.81
C TYR A 29 -8.87 11.43 -26.21
N HIS A 30 -9.95 12.17 -25.94
CA HIS A 30 -11.27 11.76 -26.40
C HIS A 30 -11.39 11.78 -27.93
N ASP A 31 -12.14 10.82 -28.45
CA ASP A 31 -12.46 10.75 -29.87
C ASP A 31 -13.40 11.91 -30.22
N ASN A 32 -12.98 12.81 -31.10
CA ASN A 32 -13.80 13.91 -31.62
C ASN A 32 -14.79 13.35 -32.64
N ALA A 33 -15.66 12.45 -32.19
CA ALA A 33 -16.60 11.76 -33.06
C ALA A 33 -17.45 12.80 -33.80
N PRO A 34 -17.53 12.74 -35.14
CA PRO A 34 -18.28 13.71 -35.91
C PRO A 34 -19.75 13.66 -35.50
N THR A 35 -20.33 14.85 -35.23
CA THR A 35 -21.73 15.03 -34.83
C THR A 35 -22.72 14.57 -35.90
N THR A 36 -22.25 14.36 -37.14
CA THR A 36 -23.02 13.81 -38.24
C THR A 36 -22.63 12.36 -38.50
N PRO A 37 -23.57 11.40 -38.40
CA PRO A 37 -23.29 10.03 -38.80
C PRO A 37 -22.97 10.02 -40.30
N PRO A 38 -21.90 9.33 -40.75
CA PRO A 38 -21.63 9.17 -42.17
C PRO A 38 -22.83 8.50 -42.84
N ALA A 39 -23.36 9.11 -43.91
CA ALA A 39 -24.61 8.75 -44.56
C ALA A 39 -24.67 7.32 -45.18
N HIS A 40 -23.65 6.48 -44.98
CA HIS A 40 -23.57 5.15 -45.56
C HIS A 40 -23.03 4.09 -44.57
N VAL A 41 -23.45 4.13 -43.30
CA VAL A 41 -23.26 2.97 -42.41
C VAL A 41 -24.54 2.76 -41.62
N ALA A 42 -25.26 1.67 -41.91
CA ALA A 42 -26.40 1.24 -41.11
C ALA A 42 -25.89 0.87 -39.71
N ASP A 43 -26.43 1.54 -38.70
CA ASP A 43 -26.22 1.32 -37.27
C ASP A 43 -24.77 1.40 -36.75
N ALA A 44 -24.33 2.63 -36.48
CA ALA A 44 -23.21 2.93 -35.58
C ALA A 44 -23.68 3.35 -34.18
N VAL A 45 -24.82 2.83 -33.69
CA VAL A 45 -25.16 2.95 -32.27
C VAL A 45 -24.35 1.87 -31.54
N PRO A 46 -23.38 2.21 -30.67
CA PRO A 46 -22.75 1.19 -29.85
C PRO A 46 -23.83 0.62 -28.93
N ALA A 47 -24.26 -0.61 -29.21
CA ALA A 47 -25.21 -1.29 -28.35
C ALA A 47 -24.65 -1.28 -26.92
N LEU A 48 -25.38 -0.65 -26.01
CA LEU A 48 -25.07 -0.58 -24.60
C LEU A 48 -24.98 -2.03 -24.08
N ALA A 49 -23.76 -2.57 -24.06
CA ALA A 49 -23.52 -3.93 -23.61
C ALA A 49 -24.04 -4.04 -22.18
N LYS A 50 -25.10 -4.82 -21.99
CA LYS A 50 -25.74 -5.08 -20.71
C LYS A 50 -24.65 -5.42 -19.70
N ILE A 51 -24.48 -4.55 -18.70
CA ILE A 51 -23.52 -4.72 -17.61
C ILE A 51 -23.82 -6.07 -16.95
N THR A 52 -22.93 -7.04 -17.13
CA THR A 52 -22.98 -8.30 -16.40
C THR A 52 -22.83 -7.94 -14.92
N LYS A 53 -23.87 -8.22 -14.13
CA LYS A 53 -23.90 -7.94 -12.70
C LYS A 53 -22.72 -8.65 -12.04
N ASN A 54 -21.80 -7.86 -11.46
CA ASN A 54 -20.62 -8.38 -10.78
C ASN A 54 -21.09 -9.32 -9.65
N SER A 55 -20.79 -10.61 -9.75
CA SER A 55 -21.11 -11.58 -8.70
C SER A 55 -20.31 -11.25 -7.46
N SER A 56 -21.01 -10.89 -6.37
CA SER A 56 -20.44 -10.72 -5.05
C SER A 56 -19.84 -12.05 -4.60
N SER A 57 -18.52 -12.16 -4.67
CA SER A 57 -17.75 -13.17 -3.95
C SER A 57 -16.51 -12.47 -3.44
N PRO A 58 -16.33 -12.35 -2.11
CA PRO A 58 -15.19 -11.65 -1.55
C PRO A 58 -13.90 -12.39 -1.92
N PRO A 59 -12.85 -11.70 -2.40
CA PRO A 59 -11.56 -12.32 -2.61
C PRO A 59 -10.92 -12.64 -1.25
N VAL A 60 -10.77 -13.94 -0.96
CA VAL A 60 -9.95 -14.39 0.16
C VAL A 60 -8.47 -14.21 -0.23
N PRO A 61 -7.59 -13.68 0.65
CA PRO A 61 -6.19 -13.45 0.32
C PRO A 61 -5.43 -14.72 -0.07
N ALA A 62 -4.59 -14.62 -1.10
CA ALA A 62 -3.85 -15.69 -1.74
C ALA A 62 -2.67 -16.23 -0.89
N ALA A 63 -2.95 -16.96 0.20
CA ALA A 63 -1.88 -17.56 1.01
C ALA A 63 -2.06 -19.04 1.43
N ILE A 64 -3.13 -19.76 1.05
CA ILE A 64 -3.35 -21.13 1.57
C ILE A 64 -3.72 -22.20 0.51
N ALA A 65 -3.79 -21.86 -0.78
CA ALA A 65 -4.29 -22.81 -1.80
C ALA A 65 -3.23 -23.79 -2.35
N ASN A 66 -2.03 -23.88 -1.78
CA ASN A 66 -0.98 -24.82 -2.22
C ASN A 66 -0.92 -26.09 -1.34
N LYS A 67 -2.05 -26.79 -1.15
CA LYS A 67 -2.06 -28.20 -0.69
C LYS A 67 -3.47 -28.82 -0.72
N ALA A 68 -3.96 -29.20 -1.90
CA ALA A 68 -4.84 -30.37 -2.08
C ALA A 68 -5.27 -30.50 -3.55
N GLY A 69 -5.09 -31.70 -4.11
CA GLY A 69 -5.88 -32.17 -5.25
C GLY A 69 -5.19 -32.12 -6.60
N GLY A 70 -4.32 -33.09 -6.85
CA GLY A 70 -3.95 -33.47 -8.21
C GLY A 70 -4.99 -34.35 -8.90
N ALA A 71 -4.75 -34.55 -10.20
CA ALA A 71 -5.20 -35.63 -11.10
C ALA A 71 -6.21 -35.27 -12.21
N ALA A 72 -5.67 -35.36 -13.44
CA ALA A 72 -6.27 -35.76 -14.72
C ALA A 72 -7.22 -34.75 -15.42
N ALA A 73 -7.19 -34.54 -16.74
CA ALA A 73 -6.73 -35.43 -17.81
C ALA A 73 -6.17 -34.66 -19.03
N VAL A 74 -5.33 -35.40 -19.76
CA VAL A 74 -4.60 -35.07 -21.00
C VAL A 74 -5.43 -35.48 -22.22
N ALA A 75 -5.49 -34.61 -23.23
CA ALA A 75 -5.62 -34.94 -24.66
C ALA A 75 -5.17 -33.68 -25.44
N GLY A 76 -4.19 -33.65 -26.33
CA GLY A 76 -3.62 -34.69 -27.18
C GLY A 76 -3.91 -34.33 -28.64
N ASN A 77 -2.97 -33.63 -29.30
CA ASN A 77 -2.64 -33.63 -30.75
C ASN A 77 -2.04 -32.26 -31.16
N ALA A 78 -0.72 -32.12 -31.28
CA ALA A 78 0.14 -32.47 -32.43
C ALA A 78 0.12 -31.41 -33.56
N SER A 79 1.17 -30.59 -33.62
CA SER A 79 1.61 -29.83 -34.82
C SER A 79 2.32 -30.78 -35.81
N PRO A 80 2.41 -30.49 -37.13
CA PRO A 80 3.45 -29.58 -37.64
C PRO A 80 3.00 -28.81 -38.94
N PRO A 81 3.88 -28.32 -39.85
CA PRO A 81 4.16 -26.90 -40.05
C PRO A 81 3.85 -26.36 -41.47
N ALA A 82 3.51 -25.08 -41.66
CA ALA A 82 3.82 -24.35 -42.90
C ALA A 82 3.35 -22.87 -42.88
N ALA A 83 4.26 -22.03 -43.39
CA ALA A 83 4.04 -20.80 -44.14
C ALA A 83 3.45 -19.56 -43.41
N HIS A 84 4.36 -18.65 -43.08
CA HIS A 84 4.10 -17.21 -43.10
C HIS A 84 3.49 -16.77 -44.43
N PRO A 85 2.51 -15.86 -44.39
CA PRO A 85 2.53 -14.72 -45.30
C PRO A 85 2.82 -13.44 -44.52
N GLN A 86 3.68 -12.66 -45.15
CA GLN A 86 4.30 -11.44 -44.67
C GLN A 86 3.40 -10.22 -44.90
N GLN A 87 3.14 -9.48 -43.81
CA GLN A 87 3.04 -8.00 -43.69
C GLN A 87 1.89 -7.23 -44.41
N PRO A 88 1.66 -5.92 -44.12
CA PRO A 88 2.32 -5.04 -43.14
C PRO A 88 1.35 -4.22 -42.25
N GLY A 89 1.77 -3.94 -41.02
CA GLY A 89 1.13 -2.95 -40.16
C GLY A 89 2.15 -2.42 -39.18
N ALA A 90 3.19 -1.78 -39.71
CA ALA A 90 4.22 -1.12 -38.92
C ALA A 90 3.55 -0.13 -37.96
N ALA A 91 3.72 -0.36 -36.65
CA ALA A 91 3.67 0.73 -35.71
C ALA A 91 4.77 1.73 -36.13
N PRO A 92 4.45 3.01 -36.40
CA PRO A 92 5.49 4.00 -36.48
C PRO A 92 5.95 4.24 -35.04
N ALA A 93 7.12 3.70 -34.71
CA ALA A 93 7.92 4.25 -33.64
C ALA A 93 8.23 5.72 -33.98
N ALA A 94 7.87 6.61 -33.06
CA ALA A 94 8.44 7.95 -32.84
C ALA A 94 9.00 8.67 -34.07
N ILE A 95 8.16 9.46 -34.73
CA ILE A 95 8.61 10.61 -35.52
C ILE A 95 8.34 11.83 -34.63
N GLY A 96 9.38 12.62 -34.36
CA GLY A 96 9.37 13.71 -33.38
C GLY A 96 8.09 14.54 -33.38
N GLU A 97 7.33 14.43 -32.30
CA GLU A 97 6.22 15.34 -32.01
C GLU A 97 6.80 16.70 -31.63
N ASP A 98 6.42 17.73 -32.38
CA ASP A 98 6.62 19.12 -32.00
C ASP A 98 5.97 19.30 -30.62
N PRO A 99 6.71 19.69 -29.55
CA PRO A 99 6.22 19.66 -28.16
C PRO A 99 5.05 20.62 -27.89
N ASN A 100 4.61 21.38 -28.90
CA ASN A 100 3.53 22.36 -28.84
C ASN A 100 2.24 21.89 -29.53
N LEU A 101 2.20 20.68 -30.12
CA LEU A 101 1.01 20.15 -30.77
C LEU A 101 0.26 19.20 -29.82
N PRO A 102 -1.09 19.28 -29.73
CA PRO A 102 -1.83 18.35 -28.88
C PRO A 102 -1.66 16.90 -29.36
N PRO A 103 -1.56 15.94 -28.43
CA PRO A 103 -1.36 14.54 -28.77
C PRO A 103 -2.54 14.00 -29.59
N ALA A 104 -2.27 13.01 -30.44
CA ALA A 104 -3.31 12.37 -31.23
C ALA A 104 -4.34 11.67 -30.33
N PRO A 105 -5.64 11.67 -30.69
CA PRO A 105 -6.68 11.02 -29.91
C PRO A 105 -6.47 9.50 -29.85
N ASP A 106 -6.81 8.90 -28.71
CA ASP A 106 -6.70 7.46 -28.53
C ASP A 106 -7.82 6.73 -29.27
N SER A 107 -7.55 5.49 -29.72
CA SER A 107 -8.62 4.62 -30.26
C SER A 107 -9.73 4.40 -29.23
N PRO A 108 -11.01 4.29 -29.64
CA PRO A 108 -12.16 4.25 -28.71
C PRO A 108 -12.10 3.07 -27.74
N ARG A 109 -11.54 1.93 -28.16
CA ARG A 109 -11.32 0.77 -27.28
C ARG A 109 -10.26 1.05 -26.21
N THR A 110 -9.19 1.73 -26.57
CA THR A 110 -8.08 2.06 -25.66
C THR A 110 -8.52 3.14 -24.68
N PHE A 111 -9.18 4.19 -25.16
CA PHE A 111 -9.77 5.25 -24.35
C PHE A 111 -10.76 4.69 -23.31
N ALA A 112 -11.71 3.85 -23.74
CA ALA A 112 -12.68 3.23 -22.82
C ALA A 112 -12.04 2.24 -21.83
N SER A 113 -10.90 1.63 -22.17
CA SER A 113 -10.14 0.80 -21.23
C SER A 113 -9.45 1.65 -20.17
N ARG A 114 -8.74 2.71 -20.60
CA ARG A 114 -8.03 3.64 -19.72
C ARG A 114 -8.98 4.42 -18.83
N GLN A 115 -10.13 4.86 -19.33
CA GLN A 115 -11.17 5.49 -18.51
C GLN A 115 -11.63 4.60 -17.34
N ARG A 116 -11.83 3.30 -17.59
CA ARG A 116 -12.21 2.34 -16.53
C ARG A 116 -11.08 2.09 -15.53
N GLU A 117 -9.83 2.08 -16.00
CA GLU A 117 -8.66 1.94 -15.14
C GLU A 117 -8.49 3.15 -14.21
N LEU A 118 -8.56 4.37 -14.77
CA LEU A 118 -8.52 5.61 -14.02
C LEU A 118 -9.65 5.71 -12.98
N ALA A 119 -10.88 5.32 -13.37
CA ALA A 119 -12.00 5.28 -12.44
C ALA A 119 -11.79 4.26 -11.30
N ARG A 120 -11.20 3.10 -11.60
CA ARG A 120 -10.88 2.09 -10.57
C ARG A 120 -9.82 2.61 -9.60
N ASP A 121 -8.78 3.26 -10.09
CA ASP A 121 -7.72 3.81 -9.24
C ASP A 121 -8.26 4.88 -8.27
N LEU A 122 -9.12 5.79 -8.76
CA LEU A 122 -9.80 6.78 -7.92
C LEU A 122 -10.64 6.13 -6.80
N ILE A 123 -11.41 5.08 -7.12
CA ILE A 123 -12.23 4.37 -6.12
C ILE A 123 -11.35 3.69 -5.06
N ILE A 124 -10.24 3.07 -5.48
CA ILE A 124 -9.30 2.44 -4.54
C ILE A 124 -8.65 3.49 -3.63
N LYS A 125 -8.30 4.66 -4.18
CA LYS A 125 -7.77 5.79 -3.41
C LYS A 125 -8.77 6.35 -2.41
N GLU A 126 -10.04 6.46 -2.79
CA GLU A 126 -11.12 6.86 -1.88
C GLU A 126 -11.26 5.86 -0.73
N GLN A 127 -11.28 4.55 -1.02
CA GLN A 127 -11.32 3.50 0.02
C GLN A 127 -10.10 3.57 0.95
N GLN A 128 -8.91 3.85 0.39
CA GLN A 128 -7.71 4.04 1.19
C GLN A 128 -7.85 5.24 2.14
N ILE A 129 -8.42 6.36 1.69
CA ILE A 129 -8.67 7.54 2.53
C ILE A 129 -9.69 7.22 3.62
N GLU A 130 -10.79 6.55 3.28
CA GLU A 130 -11.82 6.14 4.26
C GLU A 130 -11.23 5.21 5.32
N TYR A 131 -10.41 4.24 4.91
CA TYR A 131 -9.70 3.37 5.84
C TYR A 131 -8.77 4.17 6.75
N LEU A 132 -7.96 5.08 6.20
CA LEU A 132 -7.08 5.92 7.01
C LEU A 132 -7.89 6.73 8.03
N ILE A 133 -9.01 7.32 7.63
CA ILE A 133 -9.95 8.04 8.51
C ILE A 133 -10.44 7.14 9.66
N SER A 134 -10.81 5.91 9.36
CA SER A 134 -11.29 4.94 10.36
C SER A 134 -10.23 4.54 11.38
N VAL A 135 -8.94 4.61 11.01
CA VAL A 135 -7.80 4.23 11.83
C VAL A 135 -7.17 5.43 12.55
N LEU A 136 -7.70 6.65 12.40
CA LEU A 136 -7.19 7.81 13.13
C LEU A 136 -7.24 7.55 14.65
N PRO A 137 -6.08 7.57 15.35
CA PRO A 137 -6.06 7.39 16.79
C PRO A 137 -6.78 8.57 17.46
N GLY A 138 -7.74 8.26 18.33
CA GLY A 138 -8.47 9.27 19.10
C GLY A 138 -9.64 9.95 18.35
N ILE A 139 -9.97 9.56 17.11
CA ILE A 139 -11.10 10.16 16.37
C ILE A 139 -12.46 10.06 17.09
N SER A 140 -12.66 9.00 17.89
CA SER A 140 -13.90 8.76 18.62
C SER A 140 -13.87 9.25 20.08
N MET A 141 -12.75 9.80 20.55
CA MET A 141 -12.59 10.23 21.95
C MET A 141 -12.78 11.74 22.04
N SER A 142 -13.49 12.18 23.07
CA SER A 142 -13.57 13.61 23.37
C SER A 142 -12.24 14.12 23.95
N GLU A 143 -11.96 15.42 23.78
CA GLU A 143 -10.76 16.06 24.32
C GLU A 143 -10.66 15.87 25.84
N ALA A 144 -11.78 15.93 26.56
CA ALA A 144 -11.83 15.73 28.01
C ALA A 144 -11.45 14.29 28.42
N GLU A 145 -11.92 13.27 27.68
CA GLU A 145 -11.53 11.87 27.92
C GLU A 145 -10.06 11.65 27.60
N GLN A 146 -9.56 12.25 26.53
CA GLN A 146 -8.15 12.19 26.15
C GLN A 146 -7.27 12.86 27.20
N GLU A 147 -7.64 14.03 27.69
CA GLU A 147 -6.94 14.73 28.77
C GLU A 147 -6.96 13.92 30.07
N GLY A 148 -8.12 13.36 30.44
CA GLY A 148 -8.25 12.49 31.60
C GLY A 148 -7.30 11.29 31.53
N ARG A 149 -7.24 10.64 30.37
CA ARG A 149 -6.31 9.52 30.12
C ARG A 149 -4.84 9.95 30.18
N ILE A 150 -4.49 11.14 29.70
CA ILE A 150 -3.13 11.68 29.81
C ILE A 150 -2.75 11.85 31.27
N ARG A 151 -3.62 12.45 32.09
CA ARG A 151 -3.36 12.65 33.52
C ARG A 151 -3.22 11.32 34.27
N GLU A 152 -4.03 10.33 33.94
CA GLU A 152 -3.91 8.98 34.53
C GLU A 152 -2.56 8.35 34.18
N LEU A 153 -2.17 8.38 32.91
CA LEU A 153 -0.88 7.86 32.44
C LEU A 153 0.29 8.60 33.09
N GLU A 154 0.20 9.91 33.32
CA GLU A 154 1.24 10.67 34.03
C GLU A 154 1.42 10.20 35.49
N VAL A 155 0.31 9.88 36.17
CA VAL A 155 0.35 9.35 37.54
C VAL A 155 0.96 7.95 37.56
N GLU A 156 0.54 7.08 36.65
CA GLU A 156 1.09 5.73 36.51
C GLU A 156 2.60 5.77 36.22
N LEU A 157 3.01 6.59 35.26
CA LEU A 157 4.40 6.73 34.84
C LEU A 157 5.28 7.26 35.97
N ARG A 158 4.75 8.17 36.81
CA ARG A 158 5.43 8.62 38.03
C ARG A 158 5.59 7.48 39.04
N GLY A 159 4.57 6.64 39.21
CA GLY A 159 4.63 5.47 40.08
C GLY A 159 5.70 4.47 39.63
N VAL A 160 5.72 4.13 38.34
CA VAL A 160 6.70 3.23 37.73
C VAL A 160 8.12 3.78 37.86
N GLU A 161 8.32 5.09 37.71
CA GLU A 161 9.66 5.69 37.88
C GLU A 161 10.15 5.62 39.33
N ILE A 162 9.27 5.81 40.33
CA ILE A 162 9.62 5.64 41.75
C ILE A 162 10.07 4.19 42.02
N GLU A 163 9.32 3.21 41.49
CA GLU A 163 9.69 1.80 41.62
C GLU A 163 11.04 1.51 40.96
N ARG A 164 11.24 1.98 39.72
CA ARG A 164 12.49 1.84 38.98
C ARG A 164 13.67 2.39 39.80
N VAL A 165 13.54 3.60 40.37
CA VAL A 165 14.58 4.20 41.21
C VAL A 165 14.86 3.36 42.46
N GLY A 166 13.81 2.81 43.09
CA GLY A 166 13.93 1.88 44.21
C GLY A 166 14.73 0.62 43.85
N LYS A 167 14.35 -0.05 42.76
CA LYS A 167 15.04 -1.25 42.26
C LYS A 167 16.49 -0.99 41.89
N VAL A 168 16.78 0.16 41.27
CA VAL A 168 18.16 0.59 40.98
C VAL A 168 18.97 0.76 42.26
N ARG A 169 18.37 1.31 43.33
CA ARG A 169 19.04 1.46 44.63
C ARG A 169 19.32 0.10 45.27
N GLU A 170 18.38 -0.84 45.21
CA GLU A 170 18.60 -2.21 45.68
C GLU A 170 19.72 -2.90 44.91
N LEU A 171 19.69 -2.83 43.58
CA LEU A 171 20.75 -3.36 42.72
C LEU A 171 22.13 -2.80 43.09
N ARG A 172 22.24 -1.49 43.37
CA ARG A 172 23.51 -0.89 43.83
C ARG A 172 23.99 -1.49 45.15
N LYS A 173 23.08 -1.74 46.10
CA LYS A 173 23.43 -2.38 47.39
C LYS A 173 23.88 -3.82 47.19
N LEU A 174 23.17 -4.59 46.36
CA LEU A 174 23.55 -5.97 46.05
C LEU A 174 24.89 -6.03 45.32
N ARG A 175 25.12 -5.12 44.36
CA ARG A 175 26.40 -4.98 43.68
C ARG A 175 27.55 -4.71 44.65
N ALA A 176 27.39 -3.76 45.57
CA ALA A 176 28.42 -3.46 46.57
C ALA A 176 28.72 -4.67 47.48
N ARG A 177 27.70 -5.45 47.86
CA ARG A 177 27.90 -6.70 48.61
C ARG A 177 28.67 -7.75 47.81
N LEU A 178 28.34 -7.90 46.53
CA LEU A 178 29.04 -8.81 45.63
C LEU A 178 30.49 -8.38 45.42
N GLU A 179 30.75 -7.09 45.23
CA GLU A 179 32.11 -6.54 45.14
C GLU A 179 32.93 -6.80 46.42
N ASN A 180 32.32 -6.67 47.60
CA ASN A 180 32.99 -7.01 48.86
C ASN A 180 33.33 -8.50 48.98
N VAL A 181 32.41 -9.40 48.62
CA VAL A 181 32.66 -10.86 48.64
C VAL A 181 33.74 -11.23 47.62
N LEU A 182 33.67 -10.68 46.40
CA LEU A 182 34.67 -10.90 45.37
C LEU A 182 36.04 -10.37 45.82
N GLY A 183 36.08 -9.20 46.47
CA GLY A 183 37.29 -8.63 47.04
C GLY A 183 37.91 -9.53 48.11
N ALA A 184 37.10 -10.06 49.04
CA ALA A 184 37.57 -10.98 50.08
C ALA A 184 38.07 -12.33 49.51
N VAL A 185 37.41 -12.86 48.47
CA VAL A 185 37.88 -14.06 47.77
C VAL A 185 39.19 -13.78 47.03
N SER A 186 39.28 -12.63 46.36
CA SER A 186 40.51 -12.21 45.67
C SER A 186 41.68 -12.08 46.66
N THR A 187 41.50 -11.41 47.79
CA THR A 187 42.56 -11.27 48.80
C THR A 187 42.86 -12.58 49.51
N GLY A 188 41.87 -13.44 49.77
CA GLY A 188 42.08 -14.76 50.35
C GLY A 188 42.90 -15.69 49.45
N ILE A 189 42.66 -15.66 48.13
CA ILE A 189 43.41 -16.47 47.16
C ILE A 189 44.84 -15.95 46.97
N HIS A 190 45.05 -14.63 46.97
CA HIS A 190 46.37 -14.04 46.74
C HIS A 190 47.20 -13.91 48.04
N GLY A 191 46.57 -13.69 49.19
CA GLY A 191 47.25 -13.57 50.48
C GLY A 191 47.76 -14.90 51.06
N ASP A 192 47.14 -16.03 50.70
CA ASP A 192 47.62 -17.37 51.09
C ASP A 192 48.81 -17.83 50.21
N ALA A 193 49.04 -17.17 49.07
CA ALA A 193 50.21 -17.40 48.21
C ALA A 193 51.47 -16.66 48.73
N ASP A 194 51.32 -15.45 49.27
CA ASP A 194 52.44 -14.62 49.76
C ASP A 194 52.88 -14.98 51.20
N ALA A 195 52.08 -15.71 51.97
CA ALA A 195 52.38 -16.08 53.36
C ALA A 195 53.15 -17.41 53.51
N ARG A 196 53.56 -18.05 52.41
CA ARG A 196 54.22 -19.37 52.38
C ARG A 196 55.69 -19.39 51.96
N ASP A 197 56.30 -18.23 51.73
CA ASP A 197 57.76 -18.07 51.55
C ASP A 197 58.40 -17.39 52.79
#